data_AF-A0A2D6ZWM0-F1
#
_entry.id   AF-A0A2D6ZWM0-F1
#
_cell.length_a   1.000
_cell.length_b   1.000
_cell.length_c   1.000
_cell.angle_alpha   90.00
_cell.angle_beta   90.00
_cell.angle_gamma   90.00
#
_symmetry.space_group_name_H-M   'P 1'
#
loop_
_entity.id
_entity.type
_entity.pdbx_description
1 polymer ?
#
loop_
_entity_poly.entity_id
_entity_poly.type
_entity_poly.pdbx_seq_one_letter_code
_entity_poly.pdbx_strand_id
1 'polypeptide(L)'
;MILDSDLYKKVMENMPVVCVDAVIMNELGEYLLVKRKNEPLKNKFWMVGGRLHKNELTNDAIKRKIKEEAGIENGVIKYLGHFEEFFEKTEQKIKGKFHSISFVYFVFVDSKSNIKIDKQSSEYKWVKKLPKIFDKYLPWLEFEKVIRI
;
A
#
# COMPACT_ATOMS: atom_id res chain seq x y z
N MET A 1 -12.49 9.22 8.17
CA MET A 1 -13.22 10.25 7.40
C MET A 1 -12.80 10.24 5.93
N ILE A 2 -13.78 10.01 5.05
CA ILE A 2 -13.66 10.27 3.61
C ILE A 2 -13.80 11.78 3.41
N LEU A 3 -12.91 12.36 2.59
CA LEU A 3 -12.94 13.76 2.24
C LEU A 3 -13.62 13.90 0.87
N ASP A 4 -14.37 14.99 0.66
CA ASP A 4 -14.78 15.36 -0.69
C ASP A 4 -13.56 15.71 -1.56
N SER A 5 -13.76 15.69 -2.87
CA SER A 5 -12.65 15.82 -3.83
C SER A 5 -11.92 17.16 -3.73
N ASP A 6 -12.64 18.25 -3.48
CA ASP A 6 -12.05 19.60 -3.46
C ASP A 6 -11.26 19.83 -2.18
N LEU A 7 -11.80 19.38 -1.03
CA LEU A 7 -11.07 19.40 0.23
C LEU A 7 -9.85 18.49 0.17
N TYR A 8 -9.97 17.29 -0.42
CA TYR A 8 -8.83 16.39 -0.54
C TYR A 8 -7.73 16.96 -1.43
N LYS A 9 -8.11 17.62 -2.54
CA LYS A 9 -7.17 18.36 -3.37
C LYS A 9 -6.40 19.42 -2.58
N LYS A 10 -7.11 20.24 -1.80
CA LYS A 10 -6.47 21.26 -0.94
C LYS A 10 -5.51 20.63 0.07
N VAL A 11 -5.88 19.50 0.68
CA VAL A 11 -4.99 18.76 1.58
C VAL A 11 -3.72 18.34 0.83
N MET A 12 -3.84 17.71 -0.34
CA MET A 12 -2.69 17.26 -1.12
C MET A 12 -1.76 18.41 -1.58
N GLU A 13 -2.32 19.60 -1.83
CA GLU A 13 -1.54 20.79 -2.23
C GLU A 13 -0.81 21.47 -1.07
N ASN A 14 -1.27 21.28 0.17
CA ASN A 14 -0.82 22.08 1.31
C ASN A 14 -0.15 21.26 2.42
N MET A 15 -0.23 19.92 2.38
CA MET A 15 0.40 19.07 3.39
C MET A 15 0.74 17.67 2.87
N PRO A 16 1.72 16.99 3.49
CA PRO A 16 1.96 15.58 3.24
C PRO A 16 0.73 14.74 3.59
N VAL A 17 0.43 13.73 2.77
CA VAL A 17 -0.63 12.77 3.05
C VAL A 17 -0.04 11.50 3.63
N VAL A 18 -0.55 11.12 4.80
CA VAL A 18 -0.16 9.88 5.46
C VAL A 18 -0.90 8.70 4.85
N CYS A 19 -0.16 7.64 4.51
CA CYS A 19 -0.64 6.40 3.93
C CYS A 19 -0.17 5.19 4.75
N VAL A 20 -0.72 4.03 4.41
CA VAL A 20 -0.21 2.73 4.82
C VAL A 20 -0.03 1.85 3.59
N ASP A 21 0.99 1.00 3.56
CA ASP A 21 1.23 0.01 2.50
C ASP A 21 1.54 -1.37 3.08
N ALA A 22 1.08 -2.42 2.40
CA ALA A 22 1.23 -3.81 2.81
C ALA A 22 2.23 -4.55 1.93
N VAL A 23 3.31 -5.04 2.53
CA VAL A 23 4.13 -6.12 1.97
C VAL A 23 3.45 -7.43 2.35
N ILE A 24 2.59 -7.92 1.45
CA ILE A 24 1.84 -9.16 1.67
C ILE A 24 2.65 -10.33 1.10
N MET A 25 2.90 -11.34 1.93
CA MET A 25 3.62 -12.56 1.54
C MET A 25 2.80 -13.80 1.91
N ASN A 26 2.73 -14.77 1.00
CA ASN A 26 2.11 -16.06 1.28
C ASN A 26 3.11 -17.11 1.82
N GLU A 27 2.60 -18.26 2.26
CA GLU A 27 3.41 -19.40 2.74
C GLU A 27 4.39 -19.97 1.70
N LEU A 28 4.15 -19.70 0.41
CA LEU A 28 5.04 -20.11 -0.68
C LEU A 28 6.20 -19.13 -0.90
N GLY A 29 6.29 -18.07 -0.09
CA GLY A 29 7.32 -17.03 -0.21
C GLY A 29 7.08 -16.08 -1.38
N GLU A 30 5.85 -15.94 -1.85
CA GLU A 30 5.48 -15.06 -2.94
C GLU A 30 4.84 -13.78 -2.41
N TYR A 31 5.08 -12.66 -3.10
CA TYR A 31 4.55 -11.34 -2.77
C TYR A 31 3.36 -10.98 -3.63
N LEU A 32 2.31 -10.47 -3.02
CA LEU A 32 1.15 -9.94 -3.74
C LEU A 32 1.44 -8.53 -4.24
N LEU A 33 1.21 -8.31 -5.53
CA LEU A 33 1.20 -6.99 -6.14
C LEU A 33 -0.10 -6.77 -6.92
N VAL A 34 -0.62 -5.55 -6.87
CA VAL A 34 -1.81 -5.13 -7.62
C VAL A 34 -1.45 -4.09 -8.67
N LYS A 35 -2.05 -4.16 -9.86
CA LYS A 35 -1.81 -3.19 -10.94
C LYS A 35 -2.81 -2.05 -10.86
N ARG A 36 -2.32 -0.85 -10.56
CA ARG A 36 -3.13 0.35 -10.30
C ARG A 36 -3.80 0.87 -11.56
N LYS A 37 -5.08 1.24 -11.47
CA LYS A 37 -5.85 1.91 -12.53
C LYS A 37 -5.78 3.44 -12.48
N ASN A 38 -5.46 3.98 -11.30
CA ASN A 38 -5.53 5.41 -11.01
C ASN A 38 -4.12 5.98 -10.80
N GLU A 39 -3.97 7.28 -11.05
CA GLU A 39 -2.76 8.00 -10.62
C GLU A 39 -2.72 8.17 -9.09
N PRO A 40 -1.53 8.26 -8.45
CA PRO A 40 -0.21 8.06 -9.04
C PRO A 40 0.05 6.59 -9.40
N LEU A 41 1.10 6.35 -10.21
CA LEU A 41 1.58 5.01 -10.59
C LEU A 41 0.56 4.20 -11.42
N LYS A 42 -0.25 4.87 -12.25
CA LYS A 42 -1.18 4.20 -13.16
C LYS A 42 -0.46 3.16 -14.04
N ASN A 43 -1.08 2.00 -14.20
CA ASN A 43 -0.58 0.82 -14.93
C ASN A 43 0.70 0.18 -14.35
N LYS A 44 1.12 0.56 -13.14
CA LYS A 44 2.24 -0.08 -12.43
C LYS A 44 1.73 -1.07 -11.39
N PHE A 45 2.50 -2.14 -11.18
CA PHE A 45 2.30 -3.05 -10.06
C PHE A 45 2.84 -2.41 -8.79
N TRP A 46 2.03 -2.40 -7.74
CA TRP A 46 2.34 -1.79 -6.46
C TRP A 46 1.86 -2.66 -5.28
N MET A 47 2.28 -2.27 -4.08
CA MET A 47 1.74 -2.80 -2.83
C MET A 47 0.26 -2.41 -2.67
N VAL A 48 -0.47 -3.19 -1.90
CA VAL A 48 -1.83 -2.84 -1.45
C VAL A 48 -1.73 -1.75 -0.40
N GLY A 49 -2.54 -0.71 -0.48
CA GLY A 49 -2.40 0.40 0.46
C GLY A 49 -3.16 1.66 0.11
N GLY A 50 -2.93 2.70 0.90
CA GLY A 50 -3.41 4.04 0.61
C GLY A 50 -3.62 4.88 1.85
N ARG A 51 -4.36 5.97 1.67
CA ARG A 51 -4.47 7.03 2.66
C ARG A 51 -5.04 6.57 4.01
N LEU A 52 -4.41 7.06 5.07
CA LEU A 52 -4.90 7.02 6.44
C LEU A 52 -6.06 8.00 6.62
N HIS A 53 -7.15 7.54 7.23
CA HIS A 53 -8.26 8.41 7.56
C HIS A 53 -7.98 9.24 8.81
N LYS A 54 -8.56 10.44 8.89
CA LYS A 54 -8.56 11.22 10.14
C LYS A 54 -9.16 10.38 11.26
N ASN A 55 -8.48 10.35 12.41
CA ASN A 55 -8.81 9.60 13.63
C ASN A 55 -8.80 8.07 13.44
N GLU A 56 -8.02 7.56 12.48
CA GLU A 56 -7.79 6.14 12.28
C GLU A 56 -6.37 5.78 12.72
N LEU A 57 -6.20 4.66 13.43
CA LEU A 57 -4.87 4.12 13.73
C LEU A 57 -4.29 3.47 12.47
N THR A 58 -2.98 3.55 12.28
CA THR A 58 -2.32 2.95 11.11
C THR A 58 -2.51 1.43 11.04
N ASN A 59 -2.56 0.74 12.20
CA ASN A 59 -2.88 -0.68 12.31
C ASN A 59 -4.32 -1.03 11.83
N ASP A 60 -5.28 -0.14 12.05
CA ASP A 60 -6.66 -0.35 11.60
C ASP A 60 -6.78 -0.01 10.12
N ALA A 61 -6.08 1.03 9.67
CA ALA A 61 -6.02 1.42 8.27
C ALA A 61 -5.46 0.32 7.39
N ILE A 62 -4.39 -0.36 7.81
CA ILE A 62 -3.81 -1.44 7.00
C ILE A 62 -4.76 -2.63 6.90
N LYS A 63 -5.42 -3.03 8.00
CA LYS A 63 -6.45 -4.07 8.01
C LYS A 63 -7.61 -3.72 7.06
N ARG A 64 -8.07 -2.47 7.11
CA ARG A 64 -9.10 -1.97 6.19
C ARG A 64 -8.62 -2.05 4.74
N LYS A 65 -7.39 -1.60 4.46
CA LYS A 65 -6.83 -1.57 3.10
C LYS A 65 -6.64 -2.95 2.49
N ILE A 66 -6.08 -3.92 3.23
CA ILE A 66 -5.92 -5.28 2.71
C ILE A 66 -7.26 -5.99 2.50
N LYS A 67 -8.28 -5.66 3.32
CA LYS A 67 -9.64 -6.16 3.13
C LYS A 67 -10.31 -5.52 1.91
N GLU A 68 -10.24 -4.20 1.79
CA GLU A 68 -10.84 -3.45 0.68
C GLU A 68 -10.23 -3.82 -0.66
N GLU A 69 -8.90 -3.85 -0.76
CA GLU A 69 -8.19 -3.89 -2.04
C GLU A 69 -7.66 -5.29 -2.42
N ALA A 70 -7.69 -6.25 -1.49
CA ALA A 70 -7.27 -7.63 -1.75
C ALA A 70 -8.21 -8.71 -1.16
N GLY A 71 -9.26 -8.34 -0.44
CA GLY A 71 -10.19 -9.30 0.17
C GLY A 71 -9.61 -10.11 1.32
N ILE A 72 -8.47 -9.71 1.87
CA ILE A 72 -7.78 -10.42 2.95
C ILE A 72 -8.35 -9.97 4.29
N GLU A 73 -8.90 -10.92 5.06
CA GLU A 73 -9.45 -10.64 6.40
C GLU A 73 -8.57 -11.15 7.54
N ASN A 74 -7.75 -12.18 7.28
CA ASN A 74 -6.92 -12.85 8.26
C ASN A 74 -5.45 -12.84 7.82
N GLY A 75 -4.55 -12.54 8.75
CA GLY A 75 -3.11 -12.57 8.52
C GLY A 75 -2.33 -12.06 9.74
N VAL A 76 -1.06 -12.45 9.82
CA VAL A 76 -0.15 -11.89 10.84
C VAL A 76 0.38 -10.57 10.34
N ILE A 77 0.06 -9.48 11.05
CA ILE A 77 0.44 -8.13 10.67
C ILE A 77 1.56 -7.64 11.59
N LYS A 78 2.68 -7.22 11.02
CA LYS A 78 3.81 -6.61 11.74
C LYS A 78 4.19 -5.28 11.10
N TYR A 79 4.42 -4.25 11.91
CA TYR A 79 4.96 -2.99 11.41
C TYR A 79 6.42 -3.18 10.96
N LEU A 80 6.78 -2.61 9.80
CA LEU A 80 8.11 -2.74 9.21
C LEU A 80 8.92 -1.44 9.19
N GLY A 81 8.26 -0.29 9.10
CA GLY A 81 8.93 0.99 8.90
C GLY A 81 8.08 1.95 8.09
N HIS A 82 8.70 2.96 7.50
CA HIS A 82 8.02 3.92 6.65
C HIS A 82 8.93 4.41 5.52
N PHE A 83 8.33 4.97 4.47
CA PHE A 83 9.05 5.67 3.42
C PHE A 83 8.32 6.95 3.03
N GLU A 84 9.04 7.84 2.33
CA GLU A 84 8.54 9.12 1.84
C GLU A 84 8.65 9.16 0.31
N GLU A 85 7.61 9.68 -0.34
CA GLU A 85 7.52 9.77 -1.80
C GLU A 85 6.92 11.08 -2.29
N PHE A 86 7.39 11.48 -3.47
CA PHE A 86 6.87 12.60 -4.23
C PHE A 86 6.41 12.10 -5.60
N PHE A 87 5.15 12.34 -5.95
CA PHE A 87 4.60 12.00 -7.26
C PHE A 87 4.24 13.24 -8.06
N GLU A 88 4.67 13.27 -9.33
CA GLU A 88 4.37 14.37 -10.25
C GLU A 88 2.91 14.36 -10.75
N LYS A 89 2.26 13.19 -10.75
CA LYS A 89 0.91 13.00 -11.29
C LYS A 89 -0.07 12.54 -10.22
N THR A 90 -1.28 13.09 -10.27
CA THR A 90 -2.41 12.77 -9.38
C THR A 90 -3.72 12.83 -10.14
N GLU A 91 -4.72 12.06 -9.70
CA GLU A 91 -6.09 12.17 -10.23
C GLU A 91 -6.70 13.55 -9.96
N GLN A 92 -6.37 14.15 -8.81
CA GLN A 92 -6.90 15.46 -8.36
C GLN A 92 -6.30 16.66 -9.12
N LYS A 93 -5.28 16.43 -9.98
CA LYS A 93 -4.58 17.47 -10.75
C LYS A 93 -4.15 18.64 -9.85
N ILE A 94 -3.46 18.29 -8.78
CA ILE A 94 -2.97 19.24 -7.79
C ILE A 94 -1.90 20.18 -8.39
N LYS A 95 -1.73 21.35 -7.79
CA LYS A 95 -0.53 22.18 -8.02
C LYS A 95 0.64 21.61 -7.23
N GLY A 96 1.78 21.41 -7.89
CA GLY A 96 2.98 20.85 -7.27
C GLY A 96 2.99 19.32 -7.22
N LYS A 97 3.86 18.77 -6.38
CA LYS A 97 4.05 17.31 -6.25
C LYS A 97 3.19 16.77 -5.12
N PHE A 98 2.66 15.56 -5.30
CA PHE A 98 1.98 14.84 -4.23
C PHE A 98 3.01 14.24 -3.29
N HIS A 99 3.11 14.80 -2.09
CA HIS A 99 3.98 14.31 -1.03
C HIS A 99 3.21 13.31 -0.16
N SER A 100 3.66 12.06 -0.13
CA SER A 100 3.12 11.02 0.73
C SER A 100 4.15 10.44 1.67
N ILE A 101 3.74 10.17 2.91
CA ILE A 101 4.51 9.40 3.89
C ILE A 101 3.74 8.11 4.16
N SER A 102 4.33 6.96 3.88
CA SER A 102 3.64 5.67 4.03
C SER A 102 4.25 4.81 5.13
N PHE A 103 3.41 4.36 6.06
CA PHE A 103 3.77 3.35 7.05
C PHE A 103 3.60 1.95 6.44
N VAL A 104 4.68 1.17 6.44
CA VAL A 104 4.73 -0.14 5.82
C VAL A 104 4.50 -1.23 6.86
N TYR A 105 3.65 -2.18 6.49
CA TYR A 105 3.34 -3.36 7.27
C TYR A 105 3.65 -4.63 6.49
N PHE A 106 4.22 -5.61 7.16
CA PHE A 106 4.31 -6.97 6.66
C PHE A 106 3.02 -7.69 7.01
N VAL A 107 2.47 -8.42 6.04
CA VAL A 107 1.26 -9.21 6.21
C VAL A 107 1.53 -10.61 5.70
N PHE A 108 1.57 -11.57 6.61
CA PHE A 108 1.71 -12.98 6.26
C PHE A 108 0.34 -13.64 6.15
N VAL A 109 0.09 -14.33 5.04
CA VAL A 109 -1.21 -14.95 4.72
C VAL A 109 -1.07 -16.40 4.27
N ASP A 110 -2.15 -17.17 4.41
CA ASP A 110 -2.25 -18.52 3.84
C ASP A 110 -2.19 -18.45 2.30
N SER A 111 -1.45 -19.38 1.69
CA SER A 111 -1.36 -19.52 0.22
C SER A 111 -2.71 -19.76 -0.48
N LYS A 112 -3.73 -20.24 0.25
CA LYS A 112 -5.11 -20.45 -0.21
C LYS A 112 -5.99 -19.20 -0.11
N SER A 113 -5.44 -18.07 0.34
CA SER A 113 -6.19 -16.81 0.44
C SER A 113 -6.78 -16.40 -0.90
N ASN A 114 -8.11 -16.26 -0.96
CA ASN A 114 -8.80 -15.86 -2.17
C ASN A 114 -8.68 -14.34 -2.37
N ILE A 115 -7.78 -13.93 -3.27
CA ILE A 115 -7.54 -12.52 -3.55
C ILE A 115 -8.69 -11.92 -4.37
N LYS A 116 -9.28 -10.86 -3.85
CA LYS A 116 -10.32 -10.07 -4.52
C LYS A 116 -9.87 -8.62 -4.62
N ILE A 117 -9.44 -8.22 -5.81
CA ILE A 117 -9.05 -6.83 -6.06
C ILE A 117 -10.27 -5.93 -6.22
N ASP A 118 -10.13 -4.68 -5.79
CA ASP A 118 -11.18 -3.68 -5.89
C ASP A 118 -11.20 -2.97 -7.25
N LYS A 119 -12.04 -1.94 -7.36
CA LYS A 119 -12.15 -1.11 -8.58
C LYS A 119 -10.90 -0.28 -8.88
N GLN A 120 -9.98 -0.09 -7.93
CA GLN A 120 -8.77 0.72 -8.11
C GLN A 120 -7.65 -0.05 -8.81
N SER A 121 -7.80 -1.37 -8.96
CA SER A 121 -6.80 -2.23 -9.61
C SER A 121 -7.38 -3.04 -10.76
N SER A 122 -6.56 -3.36 -11.77
CA SER A 122 -6.97 -4.10 -12.97
C SER A 122 -6.65 -5.59 -12.90
N GLU A 123 -5.58 -5.95 -12.21
CA GLU A 123 -5.12 -7.32 -12.03
C GLU A 123 -4.23 -7.41 -10.79
N TYR A 124 -3.99 -8.63 -10.31
CA TYR A 124 -2.99 -8.91 -9.29
C TYR A 124 -2.06 -10.02 -9.77
N LYS A 125 -0.90 -10.13 -9.12
CA LYS A 125 -0.01 -11.28 -9.29
C LYS A 125 0.74 -11.59 -8.01
N TRP A 126 1.08 -12.86 -7.87
CA TRP A 126 2.07 -13.34 -6.93
C TRP A 126 3.44 -13.38 -7.61
N VAL A 127 4.47 -12.87 -6.94
CA VAL A 127 5.85 -12.86 -7.47
C VAL A 127 6.83 -13.39 -6.43
N LYS A 128 7.79 -14.21 -6.85
CA LYS A 128 8.84 -14.71 -5.93
C LYS A 128 9.83 -13.64 -5.48
N LYS A 129 9.91 -12.51 -6.19
CA LYS A 129 10.80 -11.41 -5.86
C LYS A 129 10.09 -10.09 -6.12
N LEU A 130 10.20 -9.18 -5.15
CA LEU A 130 9.72 -7.81 -5.32
C LEU A 130 10.51 -7.11 -6.45
N PRO A 131 9.85 -6.30 -7.29
CA PRO A 131 10.52 -5.46 -8.27
C PRO A 131 11.57 -4.56 -7.62
N LYS A 132 12.72 -4.34 -8.31
CA LYS A 132 13.85 -3.53 -7.80
C LYS A 132 13.48 -2.12 -7.34
N ILE A 133 12.37 -1.57 -7.82
CA ILE A 133 11.88 -0.27 -7.36
C ILE A 133 11.63 -0.26 -5.84
N PHE A 134 11.29 -1.41 -5.25
CA PHE A 134 11.09 -1.57 -3.82
C PHE A 134 12.38 -1.60 -3.00
N ASP A 135 13.54 -1.81 -3.61
CA ASP A 135 14.84 -1.75 -2.92
C ASP A 135 15.06 -0.35 -2.30
N LYS A 136 14.52 0.70 -2.94
CA LYS A 136 14.53 2.07 -2.42
C LYS A 136 13.66 2.23 -1.17
N TYR A 137 12.54 1.54 -1.10
CA TYR A 137 11.49 1.73 -0.08
C TYR A 137 11.64 0.78 1.10
N LEU A 138 12.26 -0.37 0.85
CA LEU A 138 12.42 -1.45 1.81
C LEU A 138 13.89 -1.89 1.89
N PRO A 139 14.87 -0.96 1.99
CA PRO A 139 16.29 -1.34 1.98
C PRO A 139 16.69 -2.18 3.21
N TRP A 140 15.86 -2.15 4.27
CA TRP A 140 16.00 -2.91 5.51
C TRP A 140 15.21 -4.22 5.53
N LEU A 141 14.56 -4.61 4.44
CA LEU A 141 13.79 -5.85 4.42
C LEU A 141 14.70 -7.08 4.35
N GLU A 142 15.22 -7.46 5.51
CA GLU A 142 15.84 -8.76 5.72
C GLU A 142 14.75 -9.74 6.16
N PHE A 143 14.18 -10.48 5.20
CA PHE A 143 13.09 -11.43 5.44
C PHE A 143 13.36 -12.42 6.58
N GLU A 144 14.62 -12.82 6.76
CA GLU A 144 15.06 -13.73 7.84
C GLU A 144 14.79 -13.18 9.25
N LYS A 145 14.72 -11.85 9.43
CA LYS A 145 14.42 -11.22 10.72
C LYS A 145 12.91 -11.04 10.95
N VAL A 146 12.12 -10.92 9.87
CA VAL A 146 10.66 -10.69 9.94
C VAL A 146 9.89 -12.01 10.17
N ILE A 147 10.40 -13.11 9.60
CA ILE A 147 9.79 -14.46 9.59
C ILE A 147 10.07 -15.26 10.87
N ARG A 148 10.90 -14.76 11.81
CA ARG A 148 10.92 -15.32 13.18
C ARG A 148 9.58 -15.04 13.85
N ILE A 149 8.64 -15.96 13.67
CA ILE A 149 7.36 -16.11 14.36
C ILE A 149 7.44 -17.47 15.06
#